data_AF-A0A966VL07-F1
#
_entry.id   AF-A0A966VL07-F1
#
_cell.length_a   1.000
_cell.length_b   1.000
_cell.length_c   1.000
_cell.angle_alpha   90.00
_cell.angle_beta   90.00
_cell.angle_gamma   90.00
#
_symmetry.space_group_name_H-M   'P 1'
#
loop_
_entity.id
_entity.type
_entity.pdbx_description
1 polymer ?
#
loop_
_entity_poly.entity_id
_entity_poly.type
_entity_poly.pdbx_seq_one_letter_code
_entity_poly.pdbx_strand_id
1 'polypeptide(L)' 'MDHSKMDHVKPETSQTIPSMSDGEVRRVDLETGKITIRHGYIKHLDMPSMTMVFTAKEKG' A
#
# COMPACT_ATOMS: atom_id res chain seq x y z
N MET A 1 -41.90 24.66 0.40
CA MET A 1 -40.50 24.48 -0.02
C MET A 1 -40.01 23.16 0.51
N ASP A 2 -39.90 22.20 -0.40
CA ASP A 2 -39.24 20.91 -0.20
C ASP A 2 -37.73 21.15 -0.05
N HIS A 3 -37.14 20.58 0.99
CA HIS A 3 -35.70 20.30 1.02
C HIS A 3 -35.52 18.82 1.29
N SER A 4 -35.89 18.03 0.29
CA SER A 4 -35.30 16.73 0.04
C SER A 4 -33.79 16.91 -0.17
N LYS A 5 -33.00 16.24 0.67
CA LYS A 5 -31.80 15.45 0.35
C LYS A 5 -31.01 15.22 1.64
N MET A 6 -31.33 14.10 2.30
CA MET A 6 -30.46 13.46 3.27
C MET A 6 -29.06 13.36 2.65
N ASP A 7 -28.11 13.97 3.32
CA ASP A 7 -26.69 13.75 3.12
C ASP A 7 -26.39 12.25 3.06
N HIS A 8 -25.61 11.92 2.05
CA HIS A 8 -25.13 10.58 1.76
C HIS A 8 -24.32 10.03 2.95
N VAL A 9 -25.00 9.33 3.85
CA VAL A 9 -24.38 8.56 4.93
C VAL A 9 -23.72 7.33 4.29
N LYS A 10 -22.54 7.50 3.70
CA LYS A 10 -21.57 6.41 3.62
C LYS A 10 -20.87 6.37 4.98
N PRO A 11 -20.99 5.29 5.78
CA PRO A 11 -20.01 5.04 6.80
C PRO A 11 -18.72 4.70 6.04
N GLU A 12 -17.92 5.72 5.73
CA GLU A 12 -16.52 5.52 5.38
C GLU A 12 -15.87 4.99 6.66
N THR A 13 -15.89 3.66 6.77
CA THR A 13 -15.05 2.88 7.67
C THR A 13 -13.68 3.54 7.60
N SER A 14 -13.28 4.22 8.68
CA SER A 14 -11.98 4.85 8.81
C SER A 14 -10.96 3.73 8.78
N GLN A 15 -10.58 3.31 7.58
CA GLN A 15 -9.49 2.40 7.35
C GLN A 15 -8.26 3.21 7.71
N THR A 16 -7.76 3.02 8.93
CA THR A 16 -6.42 3.47 9.31
C THR A 16 -5.46 2.91 8.27
N ILE A 17 -5.08 3.74 7.31
CA ILE A 17 -4.10 3.35 6.30
C ILE A 17 -2.81 3.12 7.10
N PRO A 18 -2.28 1.88 7.17
CA PRO A 18 -1.04 1.63 7.89
C PRO A 18 0.02 2.57 7.32
N SER A 19 0.79 3.25 8.17
CA SER A 19 1.69 4.27 7.65
C SER A 19 2.68 3.65 6.68
N MET A 20 2.72 4.20 5.48
CA MET A 20 3.63 3.78 4.43
C MET A 20 5.07 4.04 4.88
N SER A 21 5.97 3.16 4.46
CA SER A 21 7.40 3.28 4.73
C SER A 21 8.13 3.52 3.42
N ASP A 22 9.19 4.33 3.44
CA ASP A 22 10.04 4.56 2.29
C ASP A 22 10.73 3.27 1.86
N GLY A 23 11.00 3.14 0.56
CA GLY A 23 11.75 2.02 0.01
C GLY A 23 12.34 2.33 -1.35
N GLU A 24 13.45 1.66 -1.66
CA GLU A 24 14.16 1.76 -2.93
C GLU A 24 13.97 0.48 -3.74
N VAL A 25 13.50 0.63 -4.99
CA VAL A 25 13.45 -0.48 -5.94
C VAL A 25 14.86 -0.82 -6.39
N ARG A 26 15.28 -2.06 -6.15
CA ARG A 26 16.63 -2.55 -6.47
C ARG A 26 16.65 -3.34 -7.77
N ARG A 27 15.59 -4.08 -8.06
CA ARG A 27 15.46 -4.90 -9.27
C ARG A 27 14.00 -5.08 -9.65
N VAL A 28 13.70 -5.05 -10.94
CA VAL A 28 12.40 -5.42 -11.51
C VAL A 28 12.64 -6.59 -12.46
N ASP A 29 11.94 -7.69 -12.21
CA ASP A 29 11.96 -8.89 -13.03
C ASP A 29 10.58 -9.05 -13.68
N LEU A 30 10.48 -8.59 -14.93
CA LEU A 30 9.22 -8.58 -15.68
C LEU A 30 8.80 -10.00 -16.11
N GLU A 31 9.77 -10.90 -16.32
CA GLU A 31 9.52 -12.28 -16.73
C GLU A 31 8.79 -13.05 -15.63
N THR A 32 9.23 -12.90 -14.38
CA THR A 32 8.62 -13.59 -13.22
C THR A 32 7.57 -12.73 -12.50
N GLY A 33 7.49 -11.44 -12.83
CA GLY A 33 6.63 -10.47 -12.14
C GLY A 33 7.08 -10.20 -10.71
N LYS A 34 8.39 -10.24 -10.44
CA LYS A 34 8.98 -10.02 -9.11
C LYS A 34 9.68 -8.68 -9.04
N ILE A 35 9.57 -8.02 -7.89
CA ILE A 35 10.17 -6.72 -7.63
C ILE A 35 10.96 -6.83 -6.33
N THR A 36 12.26 -6.55 -6.38
CA THR A 36 13.10 -6.52 -5.18
C THR A 36 13.15 -5.09 -4.66
N ILE A 37 12.70 -4.89 -3.42
CA ILE A 37 12.63 -3.57 -2.78
C ILE A 37 13.43 -3.63 -1.48
N ARG A 38 14.31 -2.66 -1.29
CA ARG A 38 14.90 -2.38 0.03
C ARG A 38 14.00 -1.38 0.73
N HIS A 39 13.30 -1.81 1.77
CA HIS A 39 12.50 -0.88 2.56
C HIS A 39 13.31 -0.29 3.71
N GLY A 40 12.94 0.93 4.11
CA GLY A 40 13.37 1.53 5.37
C GLY A 40 12.71 0.85 6.57
N TYR A 41 12.79 1.46 7.75
CA TYR A 41 12.15 0.90 8.94
C TYR A 41 10.62 0.93 8.82
N ILE A 42 9.98 -0.24 8.91
CA ILE A 42 8.51 -0.35 8.89
C ILE A 42 7.99 -0.36 10.32
N LYS A 43 7.61 0.83 10.81
CA LYS A 43 7.17 1.05 12.20
C LYS A 43 5.99 0.16 12.63
N HIS A 44 5.03 -0.06 11.74
CA HIS A 44 3.80 -0.80 12.06
C HIS A 44 4.03 -2.31 12.20
N LEU A 45 5.12 -2.82 11.62
CA LEU A 45 5.46 -4.25 11.62
C LEU A 45 6.75 -4.54 12.38
N ASP A 46 7.35 -3.51 13.01
CA ASP A 46 8.66 -3.57 13.67
C ASP A 46 9.77 -4.19 12.80
N MET A 47 9.71 -3.98 11.48
CA MET A 47 10.71 -4.54 10.56
C MET A 47 11.87 -3.56 10.36
N PRO A 48 13.13 -3.96 10.66
CA PRO A 48 14.31 -3.17 10.35
C PRO A 48 14.47 -2.98 8.84
N SER A 49 15.33 -2.05 8.43
CA SER A 49 15.64 -1.87 7.01
C SER A 49 16.20 -3.18 6.42
N MET A 50 15.50 -3.76 5.46
CA MET A 50 15.90 -5.02 4.83
C MET A 50 15.47 -5.04 3.35
N THR A 51 15.95 -6.05 2.64
CA THR A 51 15.60 -6.27 1.23
C THR A 51 14.64 -7.43 1.11
N MET A 52 13.51 -7.20 0.44
CA MET A 52 12.46 -8.19 0.24
C MET A 52 12.08 -8.27 -1.23
N VAL A 53 11.55 -9.43 -1.64
CA VAL A 53 11.03 -9.67 -2.99
C VAL A 53 9.51 -9.71 -2.92
N PHE A 54 8.87 -8.81 -3.65
CA PHE A 54 7.43 -8.69 -3.79
C PHE A 54 7.00 -9.23 -5.16
N THR A 55 5.81 -9.80 -5.23
CA THR A 55 5.20 -10.22 -6.51
C THR A 55 4.22 -9.15 -6.95
N ALA A 56 4.29 -8.72 -8.21
CA ALA A 56 3.34 -7.77 -8.78
C ALA A 56 1.93 -8.36 -8.78
N LYS A 57 0.95 -7.55 -8.33
CA LYS A 57 -0.46 -7.97 -8.24
C LYS A 57 -1.08 -8.14 -9.63
N GLU A 58 -0.74 -7.27 -10.55
CA GLU A 58 -1.15 -7.35 -11.95
C GLU A 58 0.09 -7.63 -12.79
N LYS A 59 0.07 -8.75 -13.50
CA LYS A 59 1.04 -9.06 -14.55
C LYS A 59 0.36 -8.59 -15.82
N GLY A 60 0.88 -7.50 -16.40
CA GLY A 60 0.32 -6.90 -17.62
C GLY A 60 0.31 -7.86 -18.81
#